data_AF-A0A537UPM1-F1
#
_entry.id   AF-A0A537UPM1-F1
#
_cell.length_a   1.000
_cell.length_b   1.000
_cell.length_c   1.000
_cell.angle_alpha   90.00
_cell.angle_beta   90.00
_cell.angle_gamma   90.00
#
_symmetry.space_group_name_H-M   'P 1'
#
loop_
_entity.id
_entity.type
_entity.pdbx_description
1 polymer ?
#
loop_
_entity_poly.entity_id
_entity_poly.type
_entity_poly.pdbx_seq_one_letter_code
_entity_poly.pdbx_strand_id
1 'polypeptide(L)'
;GAVGFVGCATEATAHYFGKEHGMGTMPHALIGYAGSTLRAAEMFHETFPDEALTVLVDYFGRETSDAVEVCRRFPELAAAGRLAFRMDTPGGRYCEGLDLARSYEVLENSAPQSIRGYRTEAELRYLVGTGVTAAAIWRMRQVLNEAGFPKARIVASSGFGPEKCRMMAAANAPIDVIGTGSYLPELWSETYATADIIAYDGEPMVKAGREFLLRSKR
;
A
#
# COMPACT_ATOMS: atom_id res chain seq x y z
N GLY A 1 -14.64 7.50 -11.06
CA GLY A 1 -13.89 6.74 -10.05
C GLY A 1 -13.55 7.66 -8.90
N ALA A 2 -13.12 7.11 -7.76
CA ALA A 2 -12.62 7.93 -6.67
C ALA A 2 -11.33 8.66 -7.11
N VAL A 3 -11.28 9.98 -6.93
CA VAL A 3 -10.11 10.79 -7.30
C VAL A 3 -8.91 10.34 -6.47
N GLY A 4 -7.75 10.13 -7.13
CA GLY A 4 -6.52 9.66 -6.49
C GLY A 4 -6.29 8.15 -6.57
N PHE A 5 -7.23 7.37 -7.10
CA PHE A 5 -7.10 5.93 -7.31
C PHE A 5 -6.88 5.60 -8.80
N VAL A 6 -6.01 4.62 -9.07
CA VAL A 6 -5.64 4.20 -10.44
C VAL A 6 -6.40 2.96 -10.94
N GLY A 7 -7.22 2.34 -10.10
CA GLY A 7 -7.97 1.12 -10.40
C GLY A 7 -8.72 0.57 -9.18
N CYS A 8 -9.46 -0.52 -9.38
CA CYS A 8 -10.16 -1.26 -8.33
C CYS A 8 -10.07 -2.77 -8.55
N ALA A 9 -10.29 -3.55 -7.49
CA ALA A 9 -10.23 -5.02 -7.56
C ALA A 9 -11.46 -5.66 -8.22
N THR A 10 -12.56 -4.93 -8.34
CA THR A 10 -13.83 -5.45 -8.83
C THR A 10 -14.00 -5.20 -10.33
N GLU A 11 -14.20 -6.27 -11.09
CA GLU A 11 -14.39 -6.24 -12.55
C GLU A 11 -15.54 -5.29 -12.97
N ALA A 12 -16.71 -5.47 -12.35
CA ALA A 12 -17.93 -4.72 -12.71
C ALA A 12 -17.79 -3.20 -12.56
N THR A 13 -16.84 -2.71 -11.75
CA THR A 13 -16.65 -1.29 -11.48
C THR A 13 -15.33 -0.73 -12.03
N ALA A 14 -14.54 -1.54 -12.76
CA ALA A 14 -13.26 -1.13 -13.33
C ALA A 14 -13.34 0.10 -14.23
N HIS A 15 -14.42 0.18 -15.03
CA HIS A 15 -14.66 1.28 -15.97
C HIS A 15 -14.76 2.65 -15.26
N TYR A 16 -15.18 2.70 -13.99
CA TYR A 16 -15.18 3.95 -13.24
C TYR A 16 -13.78 4.53 -13.03
N PHE A 17 -12.72 3.71 -13.12
CA PHE A 17 -11.32 4.11 -12.99
C PHE A 17 -10.59 4.18 -14.34
N GLY A 18 -11.32 4.14 -15.46
CA GLY A 18 -10.73 4.13 -16.80
C GLY A 18 -9.96 2.83 -17.10
N LYS A 19 -10.35 1.73 -16.46
CA LYS A 19 -9.80 0.39 -16.68
C LYS A 19 -10.85 -0.50 -17.35
N GLU A 20 -10.41 -1.34 -18.29
CA GLU A 20 -11.28 -2.34 -18.91
C GLU A 20 -11.57 -3.50 -17.95
N HIS A 21 -10.57 -3.90 -17.16
CA HIS A 21 -10.63 -5.01 -16.21
C HIS A 21 -10.28 -4.58 -14.79
N GLY A 22 -10.73 -5.37 -13.81
CA GLY A 22 -10.31 -5.27 -12.43
C GLY A 22 -8.80 -5.51 -12.29
N MET A 23 -8.20 -4.91 -11.26
CA MET A 23 -6.79 -5.09 -10.94
C MET A 23 -6.62 -6.03 -9.76
N GLY A 24 -5.80 -7.07 -9.91
CA GLY A 24 -5.55 -8.06 -8.87
C GLY A 24 -4.12 -8.56 -8.83
N THR A 25 -3.81 -9.31 -7.79
CA THR A 25 -2.56 -10.07 -7.64
C THR A 25 -2.90 -11.51 -7.27
N MET A 26 -1.91 -12.39 -7.22
CA MET A 26 -2.13 -13.72 -6.62
C MET A 26 -2.62 -13.61 -5.17
N PRO A 27 -3.50 -14.51 -4.71
CA PRO A 27 -3.94 -14.59 -3.31
C PRO A 27 -3.04 -15.51 -2.47
N HIS A 28 -3.01 -15.34 -1.15
CA HIS A 28 -2.30 -16.24 -0.22
C HIS A 28 -2.73 -17.71 -0.36
N ALA A 29 -3.99 -17.96 -0.74
CA ALA A 29 -4.50 -19.32 -0.97
C ALA A 29 -3.72 -20.08 -2.06
N LEU A 30 -3.26 -19.39 -3.11
CA LEU A 30 -2.44 -20.02 -4.15
C LEU A 30 -1.07 -20.43 -3.61
N ILE A 31 -0.47 -19.60 -2.76
CA ILE A 31 0.83 -19.90 -2.12
C ILE A 31 0.70 -21.09 -1.18
N GLY A 32 -0.36 -21.12 -0.37
CA GLY A 32 -0.67 -22.26 0.49
C GLY A 32 -0.89 -23.55 -0.30
N TYR A 33 -1.60 -23.49 -1.43
CA TYR A 33 -1.80 -24.63 -2.32
C TYR A 33 -0.49 -25.11 -2.96
N ALA A 34 0.34 -24.19 -3.44
CA ALA A 34 1.60 -24.50 -4.11
C ALA A 34 2.69 -25.01 -3.15
N GLY A 35 2.58 -24.71 -1.86
CA GLY A 35 3.54 -25.09 -0.82
C GLY A 35 4.84 -24.27 -0.80
N SER A 36 5.03 -23.35 -1.76
CA SER A 36 6.12 -22.36 -1.75
C SER A 36 5.76 -21.11 -2.54
N THR A 37 6.35 -19.98 -2.16
CA THR A 37 6.18 -18.70 -2.87
C THR A 37 6.68 -18.79 -4.31
N LEU A 38 7.83 -19.44 -4.52
CA LEU A 38 8.39 -19.66 -5.86
C LEU A 38 7.44 -20.48 -6.74
N ARG A 39 6.92 -21.61 -6.23
CA ARG A 39 6.05 -22.47 -7.02
C ARG A 39 4.73 -21.78 -7.37
N ALA A 40 4.18 -20.98 -6.46
CA ALA A 40 3.01 -20.16 -6.75
C ALA A 40 3.26 -19.12 -7.86
N ALA A 41 4.43 -18.48 -7.82
CA ALA A 41 4.85 -17.54 -8.86
C ALA A 41 4.99 -18.21 -10.24
N GLU A 42 5.59 -19.41 -10.29
CA GLU A 42 5.64 -20.23 -11.50
C GLU A 42 4.26 -20.57 -12.04
N MET A 43 3.39 -21.14 -11.20
CA MET A 43 2.03 -21.52 -11.61
C MET A 43 1.23 -20.32 -12.12
N PHE A 44 1.36 -19.15 -11.47
CA PHE A 44 0.67 -17.94 -11.91
C PHE A 44 1.18 -17.48 -13.28
N HIS A 45 2.50 -17.43 -13.47
CA HIS A 45 3.09 -16.99 -14.73
C HIS A 45 2.86 -17.98 -15.88
N GLU A 46 2.86 -19.29 -15.61
CA GLU A 46 2.48 -20.34 -16.56
C GLU A 46 1.04 -20.13 -17.07
N THR A 47 0.13 -19.66 -16.21
CA THR A 47 -1.27 -19.41 -16.55
C THR A 47 -1.48 -18.06 -17.25
N PHE A 48 -0.76 -17.02 -16.81
CA PHE A 48 -0.89 -15.63 -17.30
C PHE A 48 0.48 -15.07 -17.73
N PRO A 49 1.07 -15.55 -18.84
CA PRO A 49 2.44 -15.19 -19.23
C PRO A 49 2.60 -13.72 -19.66
N ASP A 50 1.54 -13.12 -20.19
CA ASP A 50 1.55 -11.75 -20.71
C ASP A 50 1.28 -10.70 -19.62
N GLU A 51 0.80 -11.11 -18.45
CA GLU A 51 0.55 -10.20 -17.34
C GLU A 51 1.83 -9.85 -16.57
N ALA A 52 1.80 -8.73 -15.84
CA ALA A 52 2.87 -8.43 -14.89
C ALA A 52 2.74 -9.36 -13.68
N LEU A 53 3.84 -9.97 -13.25
CA LEU A 53 3.85 -10.91 -12.14
C LEU A 53 3.99 -10.13 -10.83
N THR A 54 2.92 -10.08 -10.02
CA THR A 54 2.96 -9.51 -8.67
C THR A 54 2.82 -10.61 -7.63
N VAL A 55 3.86 -10.83 -6.84
CA VAL A 55 3.99 -11.97 -5.92
C VAL A 55 3.78 -11.52 -4.47
N LEU A 56 2.89 -12.19 -3.73
CA LEU A 56 2.79 -12.05 -2.28
C LEU A 56 3.94 -12.81 -1.61
N VAL A 57 4.65 -12.19 -0.68
CA VAL A 57 5.90 -12.74 -0.12
C VAL A 57 5.86 -13.01 1.39
N ASP A 58 4.77 -12.64 2.07
CA ASP A 58 4.66 -12.69 3.53
C ASP A 58 4.14 -14.01 4.09
N TYR A 59 3.73 -14.96 3.24
CA TYR A 59 3.08 -16.22 3.65
C TYR A 59 3.93 -17.05 4.61
N PHE A 60 5.22 -17.24 4.31
CA PHE A 60 6.15 -18.04 5.12
C PHE A 60 7.02 -17.21 6.06
N GLY A 61 6.82 -15.89 6.15
CA GLY A 61 7.68 -15.00 6.93
C GLY A 61 9.11 -14.87 6.41
N ARG A 62 9.30 -15.11 5.12
CA ARG A 62 10.58 -15.06 4.40
C ARG A 62 10.53 -13.99 3.30
N GLU A 63 9.95 -12.83 3.59
CA GLU A 63 9.60 -11.84 2.57
C GLU A 63 10.74 -11.49 1.62
N THR A 64 11.91 -11.20 2.17
CA THR A 64 13.07 -10.76 1.39
C THR A 64 13.79 -11.92 0.71
N SER A 65 13.89 -13.07 1.40
CA SER A 65 14.45 -14.30 0.85
C SER A 65 13.63 -14.81 -0.33
N ASP A 66 12.32 -14.92 -0.17
CA ASP A 66 11.41 -15.41 -1.21
C ASP A 66 11.36 -14.43 -2.40
N ALA A 67 11.42 -13.12 -2.16
CA ALA A 67 11.49 -12.13 -3.23
C ALA A 67 12.75 -12.32 -4.10
N VAL A 68 13.92 -12.50 -3.47
CA VAL A 68 15.18 -12.74 -4.18
C VAL A 68 15.16 -14.09 -4.92
N GLU A 69 14.60 -15.13 -4.33
CA GLU A 69 14.44 -16.45 -4.96
C GLU A 69 13.59 -16.35 -6.25
N VAL A 70 12.45 -15.67 -6.19
CA VAL A 70 11.60 -15.42 -7.35
C VAL A 70 12.31 -14.56 -8.39
N CYS A 71 13.03 -13.51 -7.99
CA CYS A 71 13.83 -12.69 -8.91
C CYS A 71 14.87 -13.52 -9.68
N ARG A 72 15.56 -14.44 -9.00
CA ARG A 72 16.55 -15.33 -9.63
C ARG A 72 15.91 -16.31 -10.61
N ARG A 73 14.65 -16.70 -10.38
CA ARG A 73 13.87 -17.54 -11.30
C ARG A 73 13.38 -16.78 -12.53
N PHE A 74 13.05 -15.50 -12.37
CA PHE A 74 12.49 -14.63 -13.42
C PHE A 74 13.33 -13.36 -13.64
N PRO A 75 14.63 -13.49 -13.99
CA PRO A 75 15.52 -12.32 -14.10
C PRO A 75 15.11 -11.37 -15.22
N GLU A 76 14.55 -11.90 -16.31
CA GLU A 76 14.07 -11.09 -17.45
C GLU A 76 12.83 -10.25 -17.08
N LEU A 77 11.87 -10.83 -16.35
CA LEU A 77 10.70 -10.08 -15.85
C LEU A 77 11.13 -8.98 -14.87
N ALA A 78 12.09 -9.29 -13.99
CA ALA A 78 12.65 -8.31 -13.07
C ALA A 78 13.34 -7.16 -13.81
N ALA A 79 14.19 -7.47 -14.79
CA ALA A 79 14.90 -6.50 -15.61
C ALA A 79 13.97 -5.65 -16.50
N ALA A 80 12.83 -6.20 -16.91
CA ALA A 80 11.77 -5.51 -17.65
C ALA A 80 10.84 -4.67 -16.76
N GLY A 81 10.99 -4.71 -15.42
CA GLY A 81 10.06 -4.04 -14.49
C GLY A 81 8.67 -4.69 -14.42
N ARG A 82 8.53 -5.91 -14.94
CA ARG A 82 7.28 -6.69 -14.96
C ARG A 82 7.12 -7.60 -13.74
N LEU A 83 8.13 -7.69 -12.88
CA LEU A 83 8.06 -8.39 -11.59
C LEU A 83 7.88 -7.39 -10.44
N ALA A 84 6.91 -7.64 -9.57
CA ALA A 84 6.63 -6.85 -8.40
C ALA A 84 6.41 -7.74 -7.16
N PHE A 85 6.74 -7.22 -5.98
CA PHE A 85 6.53 -7.91 -4.70
C PHE A 85 5.52 -7.15 -3.87
N ARG A 86 4.41 -7.82 -3.54
CA ARG A 86 3.38 -7.30 -2.67
C ARG A 86 3.72 -7.61 -1.23
N MET A 87 4.02 -6.57 -0.47
CA MET A 87 4.23 -6.63 0.97
C MET A 87 2.88 -6.53 1.68
N ASP A 88 2.48 -7.59 2.37
CA ASP A 88 1.23 -7.68 3.13
C ASP A 88 1.45 -8.22 4.56
N THR A 89 2.69 -8.09 5.08
CA THR A 89 3.11 -8.59 6.39
C THR A 89 2.10 -8.22 7.49
N PRO A 90 1.63 -9.20 8.28
CA PRO A 90 0.62 -8.95 9.31
C PRO A 90 1.19 -8.11 10.46
N GLY A 91 0.34 -7.27 11.06
CA GLY A 91 0.74 -6.36 12.14
C GLY A 91 1.23 -7.04 13.43
N GLY A 92 1.13 -8.37 13.55
CA GLY A 92 1.63 -9.14 14.69
C GLY A 92 3.12 -9.48 14.64
N ARG A 93 3.83 -9.22 13.53
CA ARG A 93 5.27 -9.54 13.40
C ARG A 93 6.03 -8.52 12.57
N TYR A 94 7.34 -8.51 12.73
CA TYR A 94 8.24 -7.79 11.84
C TYR A 94 8.39 -8.54 10.50
N CYS A 95 8.70 -7.79 9.44
CA CYS A 95 9.20 -8.33 8.19
C CYS A 95 10.52 -9.09 8.44
N GLU A 96 10.81 -10.11 7.62
CA GLU A 96 12.03 -10.92 7.73
C GLU A 96 13.29 -10.10 8.05
N GLY A 97 13.99 -10.50 9.12
CA GLY A 97 15.25 -9.90 9.52
C GLY A 97 15.14 -8.53 10.22
N LEU A 98 13.94 -8.00 10.41
CA LEU A 98 13.72 -6.77 11.18
C LEU A 98 13.30 -7.03 12.63
N ASP A 99 13.64 -6.07 13.46
CA ASP A 99 13.11 -5.81 14.79
C ASP A 99 13.10 -4.28 14.98
N LEU A 100 12.80 -3.78 16.17
CA LEU A 100 12.77 -2.33 16.41
C LEU A 100 14.13 -1.67 16.13
N ALA A 101 15.22 -2.27 16.61
CA ALA A 101 16.56 -1.69 16.50
C ALA A 101 17.02 -1.64 15.03
N ARG A 102 16.87 -2.77 14.32
CA ARG A 102 17.18 -2.86 12.89
C ARG A 102 16.28 -1.97 12.04
N SER A 103 15.01 -1.78 12.44
CA SER A 103 14.11 -0.86 11.73
C SER A 103 14.58 0.58 11.82
N TYR A 104 15.08 1.02 12.99
CA TYR A 104 15.72 2.32 13.12
C TYR A 104 17.00 2.41 12.28
N GLU A 105 17.86 1.38 12.30
CA GLU A 105 19.08 1.35 11.50
C GLU A 105 18.80 1.51 9.99
N VAL A 106 17.81 0.78 9.47
CA VAL A 106 17.40 0.88 8.07
C VAL A 106 16.94 2.29 7.70
N LEU A 107 16.15 2.94 8.57
CA LEU A 107 15.66 4.29 8.31
C LEU A 107 16.73 5.37 8.52
N GLU A 108 17.67 5.19 9.45
CA GLU A 108 18.79 6.14 9.62
C GLU A 108 19.64 6.20 8.34
N ASN A 109 19.83 5.04 7.69
CA ASN A 109 20.60 4.94 6.45
C ASN A 109 19.82 5.40 5.20
N SER A 110 18.50 5.23 5.18
CA SER A 110 17.71 5.42 3.94
C SER A 110 16.83 6.67 3.95
N ALA A 111 16.36 7.08 5.12
CA ALA A 111 15.41 8.18 5.29
C ALA A 111 15.48 8.82 6.69
N PRO A 112 16.66 9.33 7.12
CA PRO A 112 16.87 9.78 8.50
C PRO A 112 15.92 10.91 8.93
N GLN A 113 15.48 11.76 7.99
CA GLN A 113 14.50 12.82 8.25
C GLN A 113 13.15 12.31 8.77
N SER A 114 12.81 11.05 8.49
CA SER A 114 11.53 10.47 8.90
C SER A 114 11.45 10.21 10.40
N ILE A 115 12.58 9.94 11.05
CA ILE A 115 12.69 9.52 12.46
C ILE A 115 13.32 10.57 13.39
N ARG A 116 13.94 11.64 12.86
CA ARG A 116 14.57 12.70 13.66
C ARG A 116 13.59 13.76 14.22
N GLY A 117 12.38 13.83 13.69
CA GLY A 117 11.35 14.78 14.14
C GLY A 117 10.45 14.22 15.24
N TYR A 118 9.65 15.08 15.87
CA TYR A 118 8.58 14.63 16.75
C TYR A 118 7.58 13.77 15.97
N ARG A 119 7.20 12.64 16.56
CA ARG A 119 6.24 11.68 16.03
C ARG A 119 5.35 11.19 17.14
N THR A 120 4.09 10.98 16.82
CA THR A 120 3.17 10.23 17.68
C THR A 120 3.54 8.74 17.68
N GLU A 121 3.10 7.99 18.68
CA GLU A 121 3.31 6.54 18.70
C GLU A 121 2.71 5.84 17.46
N ALA A 122 1.56 6.31 16.98
CA ALA A 122 0.92 5.75 15.79
C ALA A 122 1.79 5.96 14.54
N GLU A 123 2.37 7.15 14.38
CA GLU A 123 3.29 7.44 13.28
C GLU A 123 4.57 6.62 13.37
N LEU A 124 5.16 6.48 14.57
CA LEU A 124 6.34 5.64 14.79
C LEU A 124 6.06 4.18 14.43
N ARG A 125 4.87 3.66 14.76
CA ARG A 125 4.48 2.30 14.36
C ARG A 125 4.51 2.10 12.85
N TYR A 126 4.08 3.08 12.06
CA TYR A 126 4.16 2.99 10.59
C TYR A 126 5.58 3.11 10.03
N LEU A 127 6.50 3.71 10.78
CA LEU A 127 7.89 3.86 10.37
C LEU A 127 8.73 2.62 10.74
N VAL A 128 8.71 2.22 12.02
CA VAL A 128 9.67 1.24 12.59
C VAL A 128 9.01 0.05 13.30
N GLY A 129 7.68 -0.03 13.34
CA GLY A 129 6.96 -1.10 14.01
C GLY A 129 6.85 -2.40 13.20
N THR A 130 5.85 -3.20 13.56
CA THR A 130 5.47 -4.46 12.90
C THR A 130 4.59 -4.24 11.66
N GLY A 131 4.44 -5.29 10.86
CA GLY A 131 3.67 -5.27 9.62
C GLY A 131 4.40 -4.57 8.46
N VAL A 132 3.63 -4.01 7.53
CA VAL A 132 4.16 -3.27 6.38
C VAL A 132 4.51 -1.84 6.81
N THR A 133 5.79 -1.59 7.12
CA THR A 133 6.32 -0.30 7.58
C THR A 133 7.28 0.34 6.58
N ALA A 134 7.63 1.61 6.77
CA ALA A 134 8.64 2.28 5.95
C ALA A 134 10.00 1.56 6.02
N ALA A 135 10.40 1.10 7.22
CA ALA A 135 11.62 0.31 7.40
C ALA A 135 11.56 -1.02 6.63
N ALA A 136 10.44 -1.74 6.66
CA ALA A 136 10.26 -2.98 5.91
C ALA A 136 10.38 -2.76 4.38
N ILE A 137 9.79 -1.68 3.87
CA ILE A 137 9.83 -1.34 2.44
C ILE A 137 11.25 -0.96 2.01
N TRP A 138 11.95 -0.15 2.80
CA TRP A 138 13.36 0.17 2.55
C TRP A 138 14.24 -1.07 2.62
N ARG A 139 14.02 -1.96 3.59
CA ARG A 139 14.75 -3.22 3.70
C ARG A 139 14.56 -4.11 2.47
N MET A 140 13.31 -4.27 2.02
CA MET A 140 13.00 -4.97 0.77
C MET A 140 13.76 -4.36 -0.41
N ARG A 141 13.77 -3.03 -0.53
CA ARG A 141 14.49 -2.35 -1.60
C ARG A 141 16.01 -2.57 -1.55
N GLN A 142 16.61 -2.47 -0.38
CA GLN A 142 18.03 -2.75 -0.19
C GLN A 142 18.38 -4.16 -0.62
N VAL A 143 17.63 -5.17 -0.16
CA VAL A 143 17.87 -6.57 -0.49
C VAL A 143 17.73 -6.83 -2.00
N LEU A 144 16.71 -6.26 -2.65
CA LEU A 144 16.53 -6.41 -4.09
C LEU A 144 17.66 -5.74 -4.88
N ASN A 145 18.12 -4.56 -4.45
CA ASN A 145 19.25 -3.87 -5.07
C ASN A 145 20.55 -4.65 -4.89
N GLU A 146 20.85 -5.11 -3.67
CA GLU A 146 22.03 -5.93 -3.34
C GLU A 146 22.05 -7.24 -4.14
N ALA A 147 20.88 -7.82 -4.40
CA ALA A 147 20.73 -9.02 -5.22
C ALA A 147 20.80 -8.76 -6.74
N GLY A 148 20.93 -7.50 -7.18
CA GLY A 148 21.05 -7.13 -8.59
C GLY A 148 19.72 -6.91 -9.33
N PHE A 149 18.61 -6.71 -8.61
CA PHE A 149 17.26 -6.55 -9.18
C PHE A 149 16.64 -5.17 -8.89
N PRO A 150 17.30 -4.05 -9.21
CA PRO A 150 16.82 -2.71 -8.84
C PRO A 150 15.52 -2.29 -9.52
N LYS A 151 15.14 -2.96 -10.61
CA LYS A 151 13.91 -2.72 -11.36
C LYS A 151 12.71 -3.54 -10.89
N ALA A 152 12.90 -4.52 -10.01
CA ALA A 152 11.77 -5.22 -9.40
C ALA A 152 10.96 -4.22 -8.58
N ARG A 153 9.63 -4.22 -8.74
CA ARG A 153 8.74 -3.22 -8.12
C ARG A 153 8.26 -3.64 -6.74
N ILE A 154 7.84 -2.69 -5.91
CA ILE A 154 7.23 -2.92 -4.59
C ILE A 154 5.79 -2.45 -4.59
N VAL A 155 4.89 -3.36 -4.25
CA VAL A 155 3.48 -3.06 -3.98
C VAL A 155 3.27 -3.14 -2.48
N ALA A 156 2.73 -2.09 -1.86
CA ALA A 156 2.44 -2.08 -0.44
C ALA A 156 0.92 -2.26 -0.20
N SER A 157 0.55 -3.15 0.72
CA SER A 157 -0.82 -3.30 1.21
C SER A 157 -0.85 -3.46 2.73
N SER A 158 -1.98 -3.89 3.31
CA SER A 158 -2.22 -4.02 4.75
C SER A 158 -2.37 -2.67 5.49
N GLY A 159 -3.63 -2.24 5.71
CA GLY A 159 -3.96 -1.11 6.58
C GLY A 159 -3.51 0.27 6.08
N PHE A 160 -3.39 0.46 4.77
CA PHE A 160 -2.99 1.74 4.18
C PHE A 160 -4.12 2.77 4.17
N GLY A 161 -4.21 3.56 5.23
CA GLY A 161 -5.04 4.78 5.29
C GLY A 161 -4.23 6.06 5.00
N PRO A 162 -4.89 7.24 5.00
CA PRO A 162 -4.23 8.53 4.75
C PRO A 162 -3.01 8.81 5.64
N GLU A 163 -3.09 8.47 6.93
CA GLU A 163 -1.97 8.69 7.87
C GLU A 163 -0.76 7.81 7.55
N LYS A 164 -1.00 6.52 7.26
CA LYS A 164 0.07 5.60 6.87
C LYS A 164 0.73 6.03 5.56
N CYS A 165 -0.07 6.44 4.56
CA CYS A 165 0.45 7.01 3.32
C CYS A 165 1.32 8.26 3.56
N ARG A 166 0.89 9.15 4.47
CA ARG A 166 1.68 10.34 4.86
C ARG A 166 3.03 9.95 5.46
N MET A 167 3.08 8.91 6.30
CA MET A 167 4.34 8.41 6.86
C MET A 167 5.25 7.77 5.81
N MET A 168 4.69 7.02 4.85
CA MET A 168 5.48 6.49 3.73
C MET A 168 6.09 7.63 2.89
N ALA A 169 5.31 8.68 2.63
CA ALA A 169 5.81 9.87 1.92
C ALA A 169 6.91 10.60 2.72
N ALA A 170 6.73 10.78 4.04
CA ALA A 170 7.75 11.39 4.90
C ALA A 170 9.06 10.58 4.94
N ALA A 171 8.97 9.25 4.79
CA ALA A 171 10.10 8.34 4.70
C ALA A 171 10.63 8.14 3.28
N ASN A 172 10.07 8.80 2.25
CA ASN A 172 10.36 8.54 0.84
C ASN A 172 10.41 7.03 0.53
N ALA A 173 9.49 6.26 1.12
CA ALA A 173 9.51 4.81 1.00
C ALA A 173 9.34 4.41 -0.48
N PRO A 174 10.22 3.55 -1.03
CA PRO A 174 10.21 3.17 -2.44
C PRO A 174 9.04 2.23 -2.74
N ILE A 175 7.88 2.80 -3.06
CA ILE A 175 6.62 2.09 -3.35
C ILE A 175 6.15 2.46 -4.76
N ASP A 176 5.85 1.46 -5.57
CA ASP A 176 5.30 1.66 -6.92
C ASP A 176 3.77 1.75 -6.91
N VAL A 177 3.11 0.93 -6.08
CA VAL A 177 1.65 0.87 -5.97
C VAL A 177 1.23 0.63 -4.53
N ILE A 178 0.16 1.30 -4.09
CA ILE A 178 -0.50 1.04 -2.81
C ILE A 178 -1.85 0.40 -3.05
N GLY A 179 -2.07 -0.78 -2.47
CA GLY A 179 -3.38 -1.41 -2.37
C GLY A 179 -4.04 -1.06 -1.04
N THR A 180 -5.22 -0.44 -1.08
CA THR A 180 -5.97 -0.10 0.14
C THR A 180 -7.44 -0.50 0.04
N GLY A 181 -7.93 -1.18 1.08
CA GLY A 181 -9.35 -1.33 1.39
C GLY A 181 -9.79 -0.45 2.56
N SER A 182 -8.88 -0.19 3.50
CA SER A 182 -9.10 0.58 4.74
C SER A 182 -9.26 2.10 4.51
N TYR A 183 -9.21 2.57 3.27
CA TYR A 183 -9.50 3.97 2.96
C TYR A 183 -10.98 4.29 3.13
N LEU A 184 -11.87 3.33 2.86
CA LEU A 184 -13.30 3.52 3.08
C LEU A 184 -13.56 3.56 4.60
N PRO A 185 -14.37 4.51 5.09
CA PRO A 185 -14.67 4.61 6.51
C PRO A 185 -15.31 3.32 7.00
N GLU A 186 -14.79 2.78 8.10
CA GLU A 186 -15.33 1.58 8.74
C GLU A 186 -16.73 1.84 9.32
N LEU A 187 -17.00 3.09 9.71
CA LEU A 187 -18.27 3.56 10.22
C LEU A 187 -18.94 4.49 9.20
N TRP A 188 -20.00 4.00 8.55
CA TRP A 188 -20.79 4.80 7.61
C TRP A 188 -21.41 6.05 8.23
N SER A 189 -21.60 6.07 9.55
CA SER A 189 -22.01 7.28 10.28
C SER A 189 -21.04 8.44 10.14
N GLU A 190 -19.78 8.22 9.75
CA GLU A 190 -18.85 9.33 9.45
C GLU A 190 -19.21 10.08 8.16
N THR A 191 -20.20 9.60 7.40
CA THR A 191 -20.73 10.23 6.19
C THR A 191 -22.03 11.01 6.42
N TYR A 192 -22.27 11.52 7.64
CA TYR A 192 -23.44 12.36 7.90
C TYR A 192 -23.43 13.61 7.02
N ALA A 193 -24.34 13.64 6.07
CA ALA A 193 -24.75 14.85 5.38
C ALA A 193 -26.05 15.35 6.03
N THR A 194 -26.11 16.64 6.30
CA THR A 194 -27.33 17.32 6.71
C THR A 194 -27.75 18.27 5.59
N ALA A 195 -29.03 18.26 5.24
CA ALA A 195 -29.61 19.31 4.41
C ALA A 195 -30.18 20.39 5.33
N ASP A 196 -29.76 21.63 5.13
CA ASP A 196 -30.25 22.79 5.85
C ASP A 196 -30.85 23.77 4.84
N ILE A 197 -32.01 24.35 5.16
CA ILE A 197 -32.56 25.47 4.39
C ILE A 197 -31.67 26.68 4.67
N ILE A 198 -31.16 27.31 3.60
CA ILE A 198 -30.26 28.48 3.68
C ILE A 198 -30.90 29.79 3.22
N ALA A 199 -32.10 29.73 2.64
CA ALA A 199 -32.87 30.90 2.22
C ALA A 199 -34.36 30.56 2.10
N TYR A 200 -35.20 31.57 2.30
CA TYR A 200 -36.63 31.53 1.99
C TYR A 200 -36.91 32.68 1.02
N ASP A 201 -37.50 32.38 -0.14
CA ASP A 201 -37.82 33.37 -1.19
C ASP A 201 -36.64 34.27 -1.60
N GLY A 202 -35.42 33.72 -1.58
CA GLY A 202 -34.20 34.45 -1.91
C GLY A 202 -33.58 35.23 -0.75
N GLU A 203 -34.28 35.35 0.38
CA GLU A 203 -33.76 35.97 1.60
C GLU A 203 -32.93 34.97 2.41
N PRO A 204 -31.62 35.21 2.63
CA PRO A 204 -30.75 34.29 3.36
C PRO A 204 -31.16 34.12 4.83
N MET A 205 -31.41 32.88 5.26
CA MET A 205 -31.81 32.56 6.63
C MET A 205 -31.44 31.11 6.95
N VAL A 206 -30.82 30.88 8.11
CA VAL A 206 -30.38 29.55 8.58
C VAL A 206 -30.72 29.33 10.05
N LYS A 207 -30.75 28.06 10.47
CA LYS A 207 -30.81 27.69 11.89
C LYS A 207 -29.59 28.25 12.64
N ALA A 208 -29.79 28.67 13.89
CA ALA A 208 -28.70 29.12 14.75
C ALA A 208 -27.54 28.10 14.81
N GLY A 209 -26.31 28.58 14.61
CA GLY A 209 -25.08 27.77 14.56
C GLY A 209 -24.72 27.26 13.15
N ARG A 210 -25.49 27.62 12.12
CA ARG A 210 -25.25 27.26 10.70
C ARG A 210 -24.92 28.47 9.82
N GLU A 211 -24.61 29.62 10.41
CA GLU A 211 -24.36 30.89 9.72
C GLU A 211 -23.17 30.80 8.75
N PHE A 212 -22.24 29.87 8.98
CA PHE A 212 -21.13 29.57 8.08
C PHE A 212 -21.56 29.05 6.68
N LEU A 213 -22.82 28.61 6.54
CA LEU A 213 -23.38 28.21 5.25
C LEU A 213 -23.79 29.41 4.38
N LEU A 214 -23.96 30.59 4.97
CA LEU A 214 -24.26 31.81 4.24
C LEU A 214 -22.98 32.27 3.52
N ARG A 215 -22.99 32.28 2.19
CA ARG A 215 -21.84 32.77 1.41
C ARG A 215 -21.59 34.24 1.72
N SER A 216 -20.39 34.57 2.20
CA SER A 216 -19.93 35.96 2.26
C SER A 216 -19.97 36.54 0.84
N LYS A 217 -20.61 37.70 0.67
CA LYS A 217 -20.57 38.43 -0.60
C LYS A 217 -19.09 38.78 -0.87
N ARG A 218 -18.49 38.08 -1.84
CA ARG A 218 -17.26 38.54 -2.48
C ARG A 218 -17.54 39.79 -3.29
#